data_AF-A0A9X4NWM3-F1
#
_entry.id   AF-A0A9X4NWM3-F1
#
_cell.length_a   1.000
_cell.length_b   1.000
_cell.length_c   1.000
_cell.angle_alpha   90.00
_cell.angle_beta   90.00
_cell.angle_gamma   90.00
#
_symmetry.space_group_name_H-M   'P 1'
#
loop_
_entity.id
_entity.type
_entity.pdbx_description
1 polymer ?
#
loop_
_entity_poly.entity_id
_entity_poly.type
_entity_poly.pdbx_seq_one_letter_code
_entity_poly.pdbx_strand_id
1 'polypeptide(L)'
;MTDAQTPASTEPETTPASRRVSPWWRALAIFLLLVLLIGWAASSSMMTQLQAQIRHAQTRLAEVPQIRQVAVLLDDQQKPAMLATYNPKDGGLLLQRLNDVKEGREDSMQVWAIAGDAAPRSLGVIESKYKTLQMPVSEDALQGVTELAVSAENKGGVPAGASPSLPWLFKGWLVQKSI
;
A
#
# COMPACT_ATOMS: atom_id res chain seq x y z
N MET A 1 92.16 26.05 -69.23
CA MET A 1 91.25 26.97 -69.93
C MET A 1 89.91 26.86 -69.24
N THR A 2 89.51 27.97 -68.61
CA THR A 2 88.15 28.48 -68.28
C THR A 2 87.01 27.86 -69.11
N ASP A 3 85.77 27.67 -68.65
CA ASP A 3 84.86 28.44 -67.75
C ASP A 3 83.94 27.47 -66.96
N ALA A 4 83.66 27.61 -65.67
CA ALA A 4 82.85 28.63 -64.95
C ALA A 4 81.33 28.59 -65.25
N GLN A 5 80.54 27.91 -64.40
CA GLN A 5 79.20 28.38 -63.98
C GLN A 5 78.68 27.64 -62.73
N THR A 6 78.68 28.33 -61.59
CA THR A 6 77.77 28.19 -60.43
C THR A 6 76.66 29.25 -60.64
N PRO A 7 75.40 29.22 -60.11
CA PRO A 7 74.79 28.54 -58.94
C PRO A 7 73.50 27.77 -59.35
N ALA A 8 72.63 27.17 -58.52
CA ALA A 8 72.05 27.60 -57.25
C ALA A 8 71.31 26.44 -56.55
N SER A 9 71.22 26.58 -55.23
CA SER A 9 70.32 25.83 -54.34
C SER A 9 68.88 25.83 -54.83
N THR A 10 68.23 24.67 -54.71
CA THR A 10 66.78 24.60 -54.47
C THR A 10 66.54 23.51 -53.43
N GLU A 11 66.29 23.94 -52.19
CA GLU A 11 65.58 23.14 -51.19
C GLU A 11 64.27 22.64 -51.83
N PRO A 12 63.97 21.33 -51.84
CA PRO A 12 62.63 20.90 -52.14
C PRO A 12 61.73 21.30 -50.97
N GLU A 13 60.83 22.25 -51.21
CA GLU A 13 59.69 22.52 -50.34
C GLU A 13 59.00 21.20 -49.97
N THR A 14 59.08 20.82 -48.69
CA THR A 14 58.19 19.80 -48.14
C THR A 14 56.76 20.34 -48.14
N THR A 15 56.04 20.05 -49.21
CA THR A 15 54.59 20.24 -49.28
C THR A 15 53.97 19.40 -48.15
N PRO A 16 53.05 19.94 -47.32
CA PRO A 16 52.42 19.16 -46.27
C PRO A 16 51.58 18.07 -46.94
N ALA A 17 52.04 16.82 -46.84
CA ALA A 17 51.29 15.67 -47.30
C ALA A 17 49.95 15.68 -46.57
N SER A 18 48.88 16.06 -47.27
CA SER A 18 47.53 16.07 -46.72
C SER A 18 47.26 14.64 -46.25
N ARG A 19 47.18 14.43 -44.94
CA ARG A 19 46.96 13.13 -44.31
C ARG A 19 45.51 12.71 -44.58
N ARG A 20 45.26 12.27 -45.80
CA ARG A 20 43.95 11.78 -46.24
C ARG A 20 43.78 10.40 -45.64
N VAL A 21 42.95 10.33 -44.60
CA VAL A 21 42.47 9.07 -44.03
C VAL A 21 41.85 8.22 -45.13
N SER A 22 42.21 6.93 -45.19
CA SER A 22 41.74 6.06 -46.26
C SER A 22 40.21 5.93 -46.21
N PRO A 23 39.54 5.81 -47.37
CA PRO A 23 38.08 5.68 -47.44
C PRO A 23 37.54 4.53 -46.57
N TRP A 24 38.32 3.46 -46.43
CA TRP A 24 37.98 2.30 -45.62
C TRP A 24 37.97 2.58 -44.11
N TRP A 25 38.95 3.37 -43.61
CA TRP A 25 38.96 3.82 -42.21
C TRP A 25 37.78 4.75 -41.90
N ARG A 26 37.35 5.57 -42.86
CA ARG A 26 36.15 6.40 -42.71
C ARG A 26 34.88 5.55 -42.63
N ALA A 27 34.76 4.53 -43.48
CA ALA A 27 33.64 3.60 -43.45
C ALA A 27 33.57 2.83 -42.11
N LEU A 28 34.73 2.36 -41.61
CA LEU A 28 34.82 1.69 -40.31
C LEU A 28 34.42 2.60 -39.15
N ALA A 29 34.88 3.86 -39.14
CA ALA A 29 34.52 4.83 -38.13
C ALA A 29 33.01 5.15 -38.14
N ILE A 30 32.40 5.29 -39.32
CA ILE A 30 30.96 5.50 -39.47
C ILE A 30 30.18 4.28 -38.95
N PHE A 31 30.63 3.07 -39.28
CA PHE A 31 30.00 1.84 -38.79
C PHE A 31 30.06 1.73 -37.26
N LEU A 32 31.23 1.98 -36.65
CA LEU A 32 31.38 1.97 -35.19
C LEU A 32 30.53 3.05 -34.51
N LEU A 33 30.42 4.24 -35.11
CA LEU A 33 29.57 5.32 -34.60
C LEU A 33 28.08 4.94 -34.67
N LEU A 34 27.65 4.29 -35.75
CA LEU A 34 26.28 3.76 -35.86
C LEU A 34 26.00 2.67 -34.83
N VAL A 35 26.94 1.73 -34.62
CA VAL A 35 26.81 0.69 -33.58
C VAL A 35 26.73 1.32 -32.19
N LEU A 36 27.56 2.33 -31.90
CA LEU A 36 27.52 3.06 -30.63
C LEU A 36 26.18 3.76 -30.42
N LEU A 37 25.66 4.46 -31.44
CA LEU A 37 24.36 5.13 -31.40
C LEU A 37 23.20 4.14 -31.18
N ILE A 38 23.23 2.99 -31.84
CA ILE A 38 22.20 1.93 -31.70
C ILE A 38 22.29 1.29 -30.30
N GLY A 39 23.50 1.00 -29.80
CA GLY A 39 23.70 0.46 -28.45
C GLY A 39 23.28 1.42 -27.34
N TRP A 40 23.44 2.73 -27.56
CA TRP A 40 22.99 3.76 -26.64
C TRP A 40 21.46 3.89 -26.61
N ALA A 41 20.80 3.80 -27.77
CA ALA A 41 19.34 3.83 -27.88
C ALA A 41 18.66 2.61 -27.22
N ALA A 42 19.27 1.42 -27.30
CA ALA A 42 18.74 0.22 -26.65
C ALA A 42 18.86 0.26 -25.11
N SER A 43 19.87 0.95 -24.57
CA SER A 43 20.14 1.00 -23.12
C SER A 43 19.15 1.89 -22.35
N SER A 44 18.57 2.91 -22.97
CA SER A 44 17.62 3.82 -22.31
C SER A 44 16.23 3.18 -22.11
N SER A 45 15.82 2.28 -23.00
CA SER A 45 14.49 1.67 -22.99
C SER A 45 14.28 0.67 -21.85
N MET A 46 15.31 -0.10 -21.51
CA MET A 46 15.20 -1.12 -20.44
C MET A 46 15.21 -0.48 -19.04
N MET A 47 15.93 0.64 -18.87
CA MET A 47 16.01 1.38 -17.61
C MET A 47 14.66 2.03 -17.23
N THR A 48 13.95 2.60 -18.19
CA THR A 48 12.64 3.22 -17.94
C THR A 48 11.58 2.17 -17.61
N GLN A 49 11.63 0.99 -18.24
CA GLN A 49 10.73 -0.12 -17.95
C GLN A 49 10.96 -0.72 -16.55
N LEU A 50 12.22 -0.86 -16.12
CA LEU A 50 12.56 -1.25 -14.75
C LEU A 50 12.09 -0.22 -13.72
N GLN A 51 12.24 1.08 -14.00
CA GLN A 51 11.76 2.15 -13.12
C GLN A 51 10.23 2.18 -12.99
N ALA A 52 9.51 1.94 -14.09
CA ALA A 52 8.05 1.83 -14.04
C ALA A 52 7.60 0.65 -13.18
N GLN A 53 8.25 -0.52 -13.31
CA GLN A 53 7.94 -1.70 -12.52
C GLN A 53 8.23 -1.50 -11.02
N ILE A 54 9.32 -0.82 -10.65
CA ILE A 54 9.63 -0.50 -9.26
C ILE A 54 8.57 0.43 -8.65
N ARG A 55 8.10 1.45 -9.39
CA ARG A 55 7.03 2.35 -8.91
C ARG A 55 5.69 1.63 -8.73
N HIS A 56 5.37 0.68 -9.60
CA HIS A 56 4.19 -0.17 -9.47
C HIS A 56 4.29 -1.19 -8.32
N ALA A 57 5.49 -1.70 -8.03
CA ALA A 57 5.72 -2.57 -6.87
C ALA A 57 5.64 -1.79 -5.56
N GLN A 58 6.18 -0.56 -5.51
CA GLN A 58 6.12 0.31 -4.33
C GLN A 58 4.69 0.74 -3.98
N THR A 59 3.82 0.94 -4.97
CA THR A 59 2.41 1.29 -4.73
C THR A 59 1.61 0.14 -4.12
N ARG A 60 1.94 -1.12 -4.43
CA ARG A 60 1.31 -2.30 -3.80
C ARG A 60 1.68 -2.49 -2.33
N LEU A 61 2.84 -2.00 -1.88
CA LEU A 61 3.23 -2.05 -0.46
C LEU A 61 2.47 -1.02 0.41
N ALA A 62 1.96 0.07 -0.19
CA ALA A 62 1.12 1.03 0.53
C ALA A 62 -0.31 0.52 0.79
N GLU A 63 -0.73 -0.56 0.12
CA GLU A 63 -2.07 -1.12 0.16
C GLU A 63 -2.20 -2.37 1.05
N VAL A 64 -1.22 -2.70 1.90
CA VAL A 64 -1.48 -3.69 2.95
C VAL A 64 -2.44 -3.06 3.96
N PRO A 65 -3.67 -3.58 4.14
CA PRO A 65 -4.57 -3.08 5.16
C PRO A 65 -3.88 -3.26 6.52
N GLN A 66 -3.58 -2.14 7.17
CA GLN A 66 -3.01 -2.13 8.49
C GLN A 66 -4.14 -2.45 9.47
N ILE A 67 -4.59 -3.70 9.48
CA ILE A 67 -5.50 -4.18 10.51
C ILE A 67 -4.76 -4.05 11.84
N ARG A 68 -5.13 -3.03 12.63
CA ARG A 68 -4.48 -2.72 13.89
C ARG A 68 -5.08 -3.50 15.03
N GLN A 69 -6.39 -3.71 15.01
CA GLN A 69 -7.10 -4.34 16.11
C GLN A 69 -8.14 -5.32 15.58
N VAL A 70 -8.23 -6.48 16.24
CA VAL A 70 -9.16 -7.56 15.89
C VAL A 70 -9.78 -8.11 17.16
N ALA A 71 -11.07 -8.41 17.14
CA ALA A 71 -11.73 -9.17 18.19
C ALA A 71 -12.61 -10.26 17.55
N VAL A 72 -12.52 -11.47 18.09
CA VAL A 72 -13.51 -12.51 17.83
C VAL A 72 -14.46 -12.53 19.00
N LEU A 73 -15.70 -12.14 18.77
CA LEU A 73 -16.75 -12.11 19.77
C LEU A 73 -17.45 -13.46 19.77
N LEU A 74 -17.51 -14.06 20.96
CA LEU A 74 -18.07 -15.37 21.21
C LEU A 74 -19.46 -15.24 21.82
N ASP A 75 -20.33 -16.21 21.53
CA ASP A 75 -21.63 -16.34 22.20
C ASP A 75 -21.52 -16.97 23.61
N ASP A 76 -22.66 -17.16 24.25
CA ASP A 76 -22.79 -17.79 25.57
C ASP A 76 -22.25 -19.24 25.61
N GLN A 77 -22.24 -19.92 24.46
CA GLN A 77 -21.69 -21.26 24.26
C GLN A 77 -20.20 -21.25 23.87
N GLN A 78 -19.55 -20.08 23.92
CA GLN A 78 -18.15 -19.89 23.53
C GLN A 78 -17.85 -20.21 22.06
N LYS A 79 -18.87 -20.11 21.18
CA LYS A 79 -18.71 -20.27 19.74
C LYS A 79 -18.49 -18.90 19.07
N PRO A 80 -17.64 -18.81 18.04
CA PRO A 80 -17.47 -17.58 17.28
C PRO A 80 -18.78 -17.10 16.65
N ALA A 81 -19.19 -15.90 17.01
CA ALA A 81 -20.46 -15.30 16.56
C ALA A 81 -20.23 -14.09 15.67
N MET A 82 -19.21 -13.28 15.97
CA MET A 82 -18.90 -12.06 15.22
C MET A 82 -17.40 -11.78 15.21
N LEU A 83 -16.88 -11.30 14.08
CA LEU A 83 -15.52 -10.82 13.92
C LEU A 83 -15.55 -9.31 13.80
N ALA A 84 -14.84 -8.61 14.67
CA ALA A 84 -14.65 -7.17 14.62
C ALA A 84 -13.22 -6.87 14.16
N THR A 85 -13.07 -6.03 13.15
CA THR A 85 -11.76 -5.64 12.59
C THR A 85 -11.71 -4.13 12.46
N TYR A 86 -10.77 -3.49 13.12
CA TYR A 86 -10.57 -2.05 12.99
C TYR A 86 -9.45 -1.75 11.99
N ASN A 87 -9.77 -0.93 10.98
CA ASN A 87 -8.80 -0.38 10.05
C ASN A 87 -8.75 1.15 10.20
N PRO A 88 -7.62 1.73 10.64
CA PRO A 88 -7.47 3.18 10.78
C PRO A 88 -7.54 3.92 9.44
N LYS A 89 -7.19 3.26 8.31
CA LYS A 89 -7.27 3.88 6.98
C LYS A 89 -8.72 4.08 6.54
N ASP A 90 -9.59 3.13 6.88
CA ASP A 90 -11.01 3.17 6.50
C ASP A 90 -11.86 3.89 7.55
N GLY A 91 -11.27 4.28 8.70
CA GLY A 91 -11.94 5.03 9.76
C GLY A 91 -13.14 4.29 10.37
N GLY A 92 -13.10 2.96 10.42
CA GLY A 92 -14.26 2.17 10.83
C GLY A 92 -13.96 0.80 11.40
N LEU A 93 -14.89 0.33 12.21
CA LEU A 93 -14.95 -1.02 12.73
C LEU A 93 -15.79 -1.88 11.78
N LEU A 94 -15.15 -2.82 11.10
CA LEU A 94 -15.81 -3.81 10.27
C LEU A 94 -16.29 -4.95 11.15
N LEU A 95 -17.60 -5.17 11.17
CA LEU A 95 -18.28 -6.21 11.91
C LEU A 95 -18.79 -7.26 10.93
N GLN A 96 -18.24 -8.46 11.00
CA GLN A 96 -18.63 -9.59 10.18
C GLN A 96 -19.27 -10.65 11.05
N ARG A 97 -20.48 -11.03 10.70
CA ARG A 97 -21.23 -12.08 11.37
C ARG A 97 -20.73 -13.46 10.94
N LEU A 98 -20.51 -14.34 11.92
CA LEU A 98 -19.97 -15.69 11.71
C LEU A 98 -21.02 -16.78 11.95
N ASN A 99 -22.07 -16.49 12.73
CA ASN A 99 -23.16 -17.42 13.02
C ASN A 99 -24.46 -17.03 12.28
N ASP A 100 -25.42 -17.95 12.25
CA ASP A 100 -26.76 -17.73 11.69
C ASP A 100 -27.84 -17.67 12.79
N VAL A 101 -27.44 -17.37 14.04
CA VAL A 101 -28.39 -17.17 15.16
C VAL A 101 -29.32 -16.02 14.79
N LYS A 102 -30.63 -16.18 14.94
CA LYS A 102 -31.58 -15.12 14.63
C LYS A 102 -31.89 -14.35 15.90
N GLU A 103 -31.46 -13.10 15.99
CA GLU A 103 -32.03 -12.15 16.96
C GLU A 103 -33.53 -11.98 16.69
N GLY A 104 -34.31 -11.59 17.70
CA GLY A 104 -35.72 -11.29 17.53
C GLY A 104 -35.91 -10.28 16.39
N ARG A 105 -37.03 -10.42 15.66
CA ARG A 105 -37.33 -9.61 14.46
C ARG A 105 -37.33 -8.10 14.70
N GLU A 106 -37.47 -7.66 15.95
CA GLU A 106 -37.54 -6.25 16.36
C GLU A 106 -36.24 -5.75 17.01
N ASP A 107 -35.24 -6.62 17.18
CA ASP A 107 -34.08 -6.35 18.02
C ASP A 107 -32.99 -5.63 17.21
N SER A 108 -32.58 -4.46 17.71
CA SER A 108 -31.33 -3.84 17.28
C SER A 108 -30.20 -4.40 18.12
N MET A 109 -29.01 -4.54 17.56
CA MET A 109 -27.83 -4.89 18.35
C MET A 109 -27.03 -3.63 18.60
N GLN A 110 -26.41 -3.52 19.77
CA GLN A 110 -25.53 -2.39 20.07
C GLN A 110 -24.14 -2.90 20.39
N VAL A 111 -23.14 -2.23 19.83
CA VAL A 111 -21.72 -2.57 19.98
C VAL A 111 -21.12 -1.68 21.04
N TRP A 112 -20.32 -2.29 21.90
CA TRP A 112 -19.78 -1.67 23.10
C TRP A 112 -18.27 -1.85 23.17
N ALA A 113 -17.59 -0.80 23.59
CA ALA A 113 -16.20 -0.78 23.99
C ALA A 113 -16.09 -0.89 25.51
N ILE A 114 -15.27 -1.83 26.00
CA ILE A 114 -15.04 -2.07 27.42
C ILE A 114 -13.55 -1.91 27.72
N ALA A 115 -13.22 -1.06 28.68
CA ALA A 115 -11.85 -0.79 29.12
C ALA A 115 -11.64 -1.32 30.54
N GLY A 116 -11.22 -2.59 30.66
CA GLY A 116 -11.15 -3.29 31.94
C GLY A 116 -12.50 -3.31 32.66
N ASP A 117 -12.53 -2.83 33.91
CA ASP A 117 -13.74 -2.77 34.75
C ASP A 117 -14.56 -1.49 34.56
N ALA A 118 -14.19 -0.63 33.60
CA ALA A 118 -14.95 0.59 33.32
C ALA A 118 -16.33 0.29 32.72
N ALA A 119 -17.27 1.23 32.89
CA ALA A 119 -18.59 1.12 32.30
C ALA A 119 -18.50 0.99 30.76
N PRO A 120 -19.28 0.08 30.15
CA PRO A 120 -19.29 -0.10 28.70
C PRO A 120 -19.68 1.20 27.98
N ARG A 121 -18.91 1.56 26.94
CA ARG A 121 -19.17 2.72 26.10
C ARG A 121 -19.79 2.28 24.78
N SER A 122 -20.96 2.82 24.44
CA SER A 122 -21.59 2.54 23.15
C SER A 122 -20.72 3.05 22.00
N LEU A 123 -20.42 2.16 21.05
CA LEU A 123 -19.79 2.50 19.77
C LEU A 123 -20.83 2.77 18.68
N GLY A 124 -21.98 2.10 18.75
CA GLY A 124 -23.08 2.32 17.81
C GLY A 124 -24.05 1.15 17.73
N VAL A 125 -25.15 1.38 17.02
CA VAL A 125 -26.22 0.40 16.82
C VAL A 125 -26.06 -0.24 15.44
N ILE A 126 -26.28 -1.55 15.37
CA ILE A 126 -26.25 -2.35 14.15
C ILE A 126 -27.60 -3.05 13.96
N GLU A 127 -28.06 -3.10 12.72
CA GLU A 127 -29.26 -3.85 12.37
C GLU A 127 -28.91 -5.31 12.10
N SER A 128 -29.68 -6.24 12.67
CA SER A 128 -29.45 -7.69 12.55
C SER A 128 -29.46 -8.24 11.11
N LYS A 129 -30.02 -7.48 10.15
CA LYS A 129 -30.21 -7.92 8.76
C LYS A 129 -28.93 -8.06 7.93
N TYR A 130 -27.82 -7.45 8.35
CA TYR A 130 -26.59 -7.43 7.56
C TYR A 130 -25.59 -8.49 8.04
N LYS A 131 -25.00 -9.26 7.10
CA LYS A 131 -23.91 -10.21 7.40
C LYS A 131 -22.57 -9.51 7.65
N THR A 132 -22.32 -8.41 6.97
CA THR A 132 -21.14 -7.58 7.18
C THR A 132 -21.57 -6.13 7.21
N LEU A 133 -21.09 -5.37 8.21
CA LEU A 133 -21.40 -3.97 8.40
C LEU A 133 -20.13 -3.21 8.77
N GLN A 134 -19.95 -2.03 8.19
CA GLN A 134 -18.92 -1.10 8.64
C GLN A 134 -19.56 -0.04 9.53
N MET A 135 -19.06 0.08 10.75
CA MET A 135 -19.49 1.10 11.71
C MET A 135 -18.43 2.21 11.76
N PRO A 136 -18.82 3.50 11.66
CA PRO A 136 -17.89 4.60 11.86
C PRO A 136 -17.46 4.64 13.32
N VAL A 137 -16.18 4.39 13.58
CA VAL A 137 -15.59 4.39 14.92
C VAL A 137 -14.23 5.08 14.82
N SER A 138 -14.00 6.10 15.64
CA SER A 138 -12.70 6.78 15.70
C SER A 138 -11.67 5.94 16.47
N GLU A 139 -10.38 6.14 16.19
CA GLU A 139 -9.30 5.44 16.90
C GLU A 139 -9.35 5.75 18.41
N ASP A 140 -9.65 6.99 18.77
CA ASP A 140 -9.82 7.45 20.16
C ASP A 140 -10.93 6.69 20.91
N ALA A 141 -11.98 6.27 20.20
CA ALA A 141 -13.06 5.49 20.80
C ALA A 141 -12.60 4.08 21.22
N LEU A 142 -11.54 3.56 20.60
CA LEU A 142 -10.93 2.27 20.88
C LEU A 142 -9.68 2.36 21.77
N GLN A 143 -9.27 3.57 22.16
CA GLN A 143 -8.10 3.75 23.01
C GLN A 143 -8.33 3.17 24.42
N GLY A 144 -7.44 2.28 24.85
CA GLY A 144 -7.50 1.61 26.15
C GLY A 144 -8.59 0.52 26.26
N VAL A 145 -9.30 0.23 25.16
CA VAL A 145 -10.31 -0.81 25.10
C VAL A 145 -9.64 -2.18 25.13
N THR A 146 -10.09 -3.04 26.02
CA THR A 146 -9.58 -4.41 26.19
C THR A 146 -10.54 -5.43 25.62
N GLU A 147 -11.84 -5.13 25.60
CA GLU A 147 -12.88 -6.03 25.10
C GLU A 147 -13.92 -5.28 24.28
N LEU A 148 -14.48 -5.98 23.31
CA LEU A 148 -15.70 -5.59 22.60
C LEU A 148 -16.84 -6.50 23.02
N ALA A 149 -18.04 -5.93 23.13
CA ALA A 149 -19.24 -6.67 23.43
C ALA A 149 -20.41 -6.21 22.56
N VAL A 150 -21.39 -7.08 22.39
CA VAL A 150 -22.64 -6.82 21.69
C VAL A 150 -23.79 -7.24 22.59
N SER A 151 -24.77 -6.37 22.79
CA SER A 151 -26.04 -6.67 23.46
C SER A 151 -27.18 -6.62 22.45
N ALA A 152 -28.23 -7.38 22.74
CA ALA A 152 -29.54 -7.10 22.16
C ALA A 152 -30.03 -5.78 22.75
N GLU A 153 -30.74 -4.97 22.00
CA GLU A 153 -31.37 -3.76 22.50
C GLU A 153 -32.73 -3.58 21.84
N ASN A 154 -33.60 -2.80 22.48
CA ASN A 154 -34.83 -2.35 21.86
C ASN A 154 -34.52 -1.58 20.57
N LYS A 155 -35.51 -1.51 19.68
CA LYS A 155 -35.39 -0.80 18.40
C LYS A 155 -34.79 0.60 18.57
N GLY A 156 -33.65 0.84 17.92
CA GLY A 156 -32.92 2.11 17.99
C GLY A 156 -31.80 2.16 19.04
N GLY A 157 -31.60 1.09 19.82
CA GLY A 157 -30.57 1.02 20.85
C GLY A 157 -30.87 1.88 22.07
N VAL A 158 -29.87 2.04 22.93
CA VAL A 158 -29.92 2.94 24.09
C VAL A 158 -29.19 4.26 23.80
N PRO A 159 -29.56 5.36 24.49
CA PRO A 159 -28.91 6.66 24.32
C PRO A 159 -27.41 6.63 24.64
N ALA A 160 -26.67 7.59 24.08
CA ALA A 160 -25.25 7.76 24.39
C ALA A 160 -25.02 7.97 25.89
N GLY A 161 -24.09 7.20 26.46
CA GLY A 161 -23.77 7.23 27.90
C GLY A 161 -24.67 6.35 28.78
N ALA A 162 -25.73 5.74 28.23
CA ALA A 162 -26.47 4.70 28.93
C ALA A 162 -25.68 3.39 28.97
N SER A 163 -25.97 2.56 29.97
CA SER A 163 -25.49 1.17 30.03
C SER A 163 -26.37 0.25 29.18
N PRO A 164 -25.87 -0.93 28.78
CA PRO A 164 -26.68 -1.94 28.08
C PRO A 164 -27.96 -2.24 28.85
N SER A 165 -29.10 -2.30 28.15
CA SER A 165 -30.39 -2.53 28.81
C SER A 165 -30.76 -4.01 28.88
N LEU A 166 -30.19 -4.83 27.98
CA LEU A 166 -30.39 -6.27 27.93
C LEU A 166 -29.04 -7.02 28.08
N PRO A 167 -29.07 -8.35 28.27
CA PRO A 167 -27.86 -9.16 28.40
C PRO A 167 -26.94 -9.10 27.18
N TRP A 168 -25.67 -9.46 27.42
CA TRP A 168 -24.68 -9.65 26.37
C TRP A 168 -25.06 -10.82 25.47
N LEU A 169 -25.08 -10.57 24.17
CA LEU A 169 -25.15 -11.62 23.16
C LEU A 169 -23.76 -12.17 22.88
N PHE A 170 -22.81 -11.28 22.62
CA PHE A 170 -21.45 -11.65 22.21
C PHE A 170 -20.41 -10.83 22.98
N LYS A 171 -19.28 -11.45 23.31
CA LYS A 171 -18.15 -10.75 23.96
C LYS A 171 -16.81 -11.33 23.51
N GLY A 172 -15.78 -10.50 23.41
CA GLY A 172 -14.45 -10.96 23.04
C GLY A 172 -13.36 -9.93 23.31
N TRP A 173 -12.14 -10.42 23.53
CA TRP A 173 -10.96 -9.59 23.73
C TRP A 173 -10.56 -8.87 22.44
N LEU A 174 -10.23 -7.58 22.57
CA LEU A 174 -9.67 -6.78 21.50
C LEU A 174 -8.15 -6.97 21.50
N VAL A 175 -7.65 -7.57 20.43
CA VAL A 175 -6.23 -7.83 20.24
C VAL A 175 -5.66 -6.76 19.32
N GLN A 176 -4.67 -6.01 19.82
CA GLN A 176 -3.88 -5.10 19.00
C GLN A 176 -2.72 -5.86 18.35
N LYS A 177 -2.65 -5.82 17.02
CA LYS A 177 -1.50 -6.34 16.28
C LYS A 177 -0.31 -5.41 16.50
N SER A 178 0.77 -5.93 17.07
CA SER A 178 2.07 -5.26 17.09
C SER A 178 2.59 -5.14 15.65
N ILE A 179 2.96 -3.92 15.25
CA ILE A 179 3.54 -3.59 13.95
C ILE A 179 5.04 -3.45 14.13
#